data_AF-A0A6N6MF19-F1
#
_entry.id   AF-A0A6N6MF19-F1
#
_cell.length_a   1.000
_cell.length_b   1.000
_cell.length_c   1.000
_cell.angle_alpha   90.00
_cell.angle_beta   90.00
_cell.angle_gamma   90.00
#
_symmetry.space_group_name_H-M   'P 1'
#
loop_
_entity.id
_entity.type
_entity.pdbx_description
1 polymer ?
#
loop_
_entity_poly.entity_id
_entity_poly.type
_entity_poly.pdbx_seq_one_letter_code
_entity_poly.pdbx_strand_id
1 'polypeptide(L)'
;LDADQFITDNSTVIDGTLYFWEHFDTNNSHYLRDYEGGYATYNLMMGTPSVSTATEAQPDNSGLTSGVGSATKPAPTGYISVGQGFFVTVINTDYINFNNGQRVFARDSNGGSIFYKTTSKKTQTNSDQRTKLWFSFTEPKNITKILGLGYDANHATYGYDKGFDATTFDEFRNDAYWVLNEKNLVIQALPSINLEDKLALTVKATDAGIYKFGIDKSQNVPDALEIYLKDDLTERYYDIKSSTAEISLSSGLYENRFSIVFQDAKTLSNEDEAFNSISVSYNKTNKTLTLNRITDLKSIKSLKIYDTMGKRLLSLKSLESNTIDLSSFSDGIYVLSLKTTDHASEKSIKYIKY
;
A
#
# COMPACT_ATOMS: atom_id res chain seq x y z
N LEU A 1 -3.24 18.39 22.20
CA LEU A 1 -3.05 19.05 20.90
C LEU A 1 -3.70 18.16 19.85
N ASP A 2 -4.47 18.73 18.93
CA ASP A 2 -4.95 18.06 17.73
C ASP A 2 -3.78 17.97 16.73
N ALA A 3 -3.34 16.75 16.45
CA ALA A 3 -2.19 16.49 15.60
C ALA A 3 -2.47 16.85 14.14
N ASP A 4 -3.67 16.55 13.65
CA ASP A 4 -4.05 16.81 12.26
C ASP A 4 -4.13 18.32 11.99
N GLN A 5 -4.71 19.08 12.93
CA GLN A 5 -4.74 20.53 12.85
C GLN A 5 -3.32 21.12 12.92
N PHE A 6 -2.47 20.61 13.83
CA PHE A 6 -1.09 21.06 13.93
C PHE A 6 -0.31 20.82 12.63
N ILE A 7 -0.43 19.63 12.03
CA ILE A 7 0.22 19.30 10.75
C ILE A 7 -0.31 20.22 9.64
N THR A 8 -1.63 20.42 9.58
CA THR A 8 -2.26 21.25 8.55
C THR A 8 -1.80 22.72 8.64
N ASP A 9 -1.80 23.28 9.85
CA ASP A 9 -1.37 24.67 10.11
C ASP A 9 0.11 24.90 9.78
N ASN A 10 0.92 23.84 9.78
CA ASN A 10 2.36 23.88 9.53
C ASN A 10 2.76 23.19 8.21
N SER A 11 1.79 22.88 7.35
CA SER A 11 1.97 22.09 6.13
C SER A 11 2.87 22.73 5.08
N THR A 12 3.23 24.01 5.22
CA THR A 12 4.24 24.67 4.38
C THR A 12 5.65 24.58 4.96
N VAL A 13 5.80 24.30 6.26
CA VAL A 13 7.07 24.42 7.02
C VAL A 13 7.67 23.08 7.39
N ILE A 14 6.84 22.12 7.83
CA ILE A 14 7.28 20.77 8.23
C ILE A 14 6.94 19.75 7.15
N ASP A 15 7.61 18.60 7.10
CA ASP A 15 7.29 17.47 6.21
C ASP A 15 5.92 16.81 6.47
N GLY A 16 5.30 17.11 7.61
CA GLY A 16 3.97 16.65 7.99
C GLY A 16 3.96 15.30 8.72
N THR A 17 5.13 14.81 9.14
CA THR A 17 5.23 13.61 9.99
C THR A 17 5.66 13.98 11.40
N LEU A 18 4.99 13.41 12.39
CA LEU A 18 5.32 13.53 13.81
C LEU A 18 5.93 12.22 14.29
N TYR A 19 7.12 12.31 14.89
CA TYR A 19 7.83 11.17 15.45
C TYR A 19 7.86 11.27 16.97
N PHE A 20 7.38 10.24 17.65
CA PHE A 20 7.30 10.19 19.09
C PHE A 20 8.24 9.15 19.63
N TRP A 21 9.24 9.60 20.37
CA TRP A 21 10.15 8.70 21.04
C TRP A 21 9.43 7.90 22.14
N GLU A 22 9.59 6.58 22.11
CA GLU A 22 9.20 5.69 23.19
C GLU A 22 10.45 5.06 23.81
N HIS A 23 10.76 5.49 25.03
CA HIS A 23 11.75 4.84 25.87
C HIS A 23 11.14 3.56 26.46
N PHE A 24 11.85 2.43 26.37
CA PHE A 24 11.34 1.18 26.92
C PHE A 24 11.44 1.16 28.45
N ASP A 25 10.38 0.69 29.12
CA ASP A 25 10.19 0.84 30.57
C ASP A 25 11.26 0.12 31.43
N THR A 26 11.99 -0.81 30.85
CA THR A 26 13.08 -1.59 31.47
C THR A 26 14.45 -0.94 31.36
N ASN A 27 14.59 0.10 30.52
CA ASN A 27 15.86 0.74 30.29
C ASN A 27 16.10 1.83 31.36
N ASN A 28 17.06 1.60 32.25
CA ASN A 28 17.47 2.56 33.28
C ASN A 28 18.78 3.31 32.93
N SER A 29 19.16 3.34 31.66
CA SER A 29 20.39 3.98 31.18
C SER A 29 20.14 5.22 30.34
N HIS A 30 21.01 6.21 30.50
CA HIS A 30 21.12 7.39 29.63
C HIS A 30 22.41 7.36 28.78
N TYR A 31 23.15 6.24 28.80
CA TYR A 31 24.28 6.05 27.90
C TYR A 31 23.77 5.60 26.54
N LEU A 32 24.23 6.26 25.47
CA LEU A 32 23.83 5.95 24.10
C LEU A 32 24.00 4.46 23.76
N ARG A 33 25.05 3.83 24.31
CA ARG A 33 25.35 2.40 24.10
C ARG A 33 24.39 1.43 24.79
N ASP A 34 23.46 1.93 25.60
CA ASP A 34 22.51 1.12 26.36
C ASP A 34 21.08 1.68 26.20
N TYR A 35 20.82 2.54 25.20
CA TYR A 35 19.54 3.23 25.03
C TYR A 35 18.50 2.36 24.32
N GLU A 36 17.21 2.39 24.63
CA GLU A 36 16.31 1.40 24.07
C GLU A 36 14.96 2.02 23.87
N GLY A 37 14.56 2.00 22.61
CA GLY A 37 13.37 2.65 22.19
C GLY A 37 13.23 2.61 20.69
N GLY A 38 12.18 3.26 20.24
CA GLY A 38 11.98 3.56 18.83
C GLY A 38 10.97 4.69 18.70
N TYR A 39 10.78 5.12 17.47
CA TYR A 39 9.83 6.16 17.15
C TYR A 39 8.51 5.55 16.69
N ALA A 40 7.47 5.85 17.45
CA ALA A 40 6.12 5.78 16.93
C ALA A 40 5.90 6.93 15.95
N THR A 41 5.22 6.69 14.84
CA THR A 41 5.08 7.67 13.75
C THR A 41 3.61 8.05 13.56
N TYR A 42 3.32 9.30 13.25
CA TYR A 42 1.98 9.78 12.94
C TYR A 42 2.00 10.82 11.83
N ASN A 43 1.08 10.72 10.88
CA ASN A 43 0.81 11.76 9.90
C ASN A 43 -0.70 11.82 9.60
N LEU A 44 -1.12 12.61 8.60
CA LEU A 44 -2.54 12.76 8.24
C LEU A 44 -3.16 11.47 7.68
N MET A 45 -2.35 10.46 7.35
CA MET A 45 -2.83 9.14 6.94
C MET A 45 -3.09 8.23 8.11
N MET A 46 -2.10 7.98 8.95
CA MET A 46 -2.22 7.00 10.03
C MET A 46 -1.12 7.17 11.08
N GLY A 47 -1.31 6.51 12.22
CA GLY A 47 -0.26 6.28 13.20
C GLY A 47 0.28 4.86 13.10
N THR A 48 1.59 4.68 13.20
CA THR A 48 2.25 3.38 13.44
C THR A 48 2.91 3.39 14.82
N PRO A 49 2.83 2.29 15.59
CA PRO A 49 3.52 2.20 16.87
C PRO A 49 5.05 2.13 16.65
N SER A 50 5.80 2.36 17.73
CA SER A 50 7.21 1.97 17.76
C SER A 50 7.33 0.44 17.60
N VAL A 51 8.52 -0.03 17.23
CA VAL A 51 8.83 -1.47 17.29
C VAL A 51 8.51 -2.02 18.67
N SER A 52 7.86 -3.17 18.72
CA SER A 52 7.35 -3.77 19.95
C SER A 52 7.54 -5.28 19.95
N THR A 53 7.47 -5.88 21.13
CA THR A 53 7.72 -7.31 21.31
C THR A 53 6.49 -7.97 21.95
N ALA A 54 6.10 -9.15 21.46
CA ALA A 54 4.93 -9.89 21.97
C ALA A 54 5.18 -10.59 23.32
N THR A 55 6.46 -10.72 23.69
CA THR A 55 6.99 -11.27 24.95
C THR A 55 8.25 -10.48 25.30
N GLU A 56 8.95 -10.77 26.42
CA GLU A 56 10.21 -10.14 26.91
C GLU A 56 11.41 -10.08 25.92
N ALA A 57 11.14 -10.34 24.63
CA ALA A 57 12.02 -10.10 23.52
C ALA A 57 12.42 -8.62 23.37
N GLN A 58 13.56 -8.44 22.70
CA GLN A 58 14.54 -7.38 22.85
C GLN A 58 14.38 -6.32 21.75
N PRO A 59 13.63 -5.21 21.91
CA PRO A 59 13.09 -4.45 20.78
C PRO A 59 14.12 -3.49 20.17
N ASP A 60 15.24 -3.25 20.87
CA ASP A 60 16.37 -2.56 20.28
C ASP A 60 17.41 -3.57 19.77
N ASN A 61 17.26 -3.90 18.48
CA ASN A 61 18.22 -4.69 17.74
C ASN A 61 19.13 -3.78 16.89
N SER A 62 19.23 -2.47 17.12
CA SER A 62 20.17 -1.60 16.37
C SER A 62 21.62 -2.07 16.51
N GLY A 63 21.94 -2.73 17.62
CA GLY A 63 23.31 -3.11 17.99
C GLY A 63 24.13 -1.99 18.57
N LEU A 64 23.53 -0.82 18.69
CA LEU A 64 24.11 0.34 19.31
C LEU A 64 23.74 0.39 20.78
N THR A 65 22.94 -0.55 21.29
CA THR A 65 22.30 -0.45 22.60
C THR A 65 22.17 -1.79 23.34
N SER A 66 21.67 -1.80 24.59
CA SER A 66 21.65 -3.00 25.44
C SER A 66 20.59 -4.04 25.03
N GLY A 67 19.58 -3.63 24.26
CA GLY A 67 18.54 -4.50 23.70
C GLY A 67 17.48 -5.04 24.68
N VAL A 68 17.55 -4.77 25.98
CA VAL A 68 16.71 -5.31 27.05
C VAL A 68 15.42 -4.51 27.36
N GLY A 69 14.32 -4.71 26.61
CA GLY A 69 13.03 -4.11 27.00
C GLY A 69 11.76 -4.47 26.25
N SER A 70 10.70 -3.65 26.40
CA SER A 70 9.47 -3.80 25.61
C SER A 70 8.78 -2.46 25.45
N ALA A 71 8.30 -2.18 24.24
CA ALA A 71 7.39 -1.07 23.98
C ALA A 71 5.98 -1.44 24.46
N THR A 72 5.37 -0.57 25.27
CA THR A 72 4.06 -0.81 25.87
C THR A 72 2.99 0.14 25.33
N LYS A 73 3.39 1.17 24.57
CA LYS A 73 2.48 2.20 24.09
C LYS A 73 1.87 1.83 22.73
N PRO A 74 0.57 2.09 22.54
CA PRO A 74 -0.08 1.89 21.25
C PRO A 74 0.35 2.97 20.24
N ALA A 75 -0.02 2.76 18.98
CA ALA A 75 0.19 3.74 17.92
C ALA A 75 -0.37 5.13 18.30
N PRO A 76 0.31 6.22 17.90
CA PRO A 76 -0.20 7.55 18.14
C PRO A 76 -1.56 7.75 17.48
N THR A 77 -2.35 8.63 18.09
CA THR A 77 -3.68 9.01 17.59
C THR A 77 -3.66 10.50 17.26
N GLY A 78 -4.76 11.00 16.68
CA GLY A 78 -4.91 12.43 16.36
C GLY A 78 -4.85 13.39 17.54
N TYR A 79 -4.66 12.91 18.78
CA TYR A 79 -4.52 13.74 19.96
C TYR A 79 -3.21 13.47 20.71
N ILE A 80 -2.45 14.54 20.94
CA ILE A 80 -1.19 14.54 21.68
C ILE A 80 -1.45 15.11 23.08
N SER A 81 -1.00 14.40 24.12
CA SER A 81 -1.21 14.79 25.52
C SER A 81 -0.35 15.98 25.93
N VAL A 82 -0.78 16.70 26.98
CA VAL A 82 0.04 17.78 27.57
C VAL A 82 1.34 17.18 28.12
N GLY A 83 2.47 17.83 27.81
CA GLY A 83 3.80 17.38 28.24
C GLY A 83 4.43 16.28 27.37
N GLN A 84 3.72 15.80 26.34
CA GLN A 84 4.28 14.86 25.37
C GLN A 84 5.09 15.60 24.30
N GLY A 85 6.37 15.26 24.17
CA GLY A 85 7.24 15.76 23.10
C GLY A 85 7.14 14.91 21.82
N PHE A 86 7.47 15.52 20.68
CA PHE A 86 7.59 14.86 19.38
C PHE A 86 8.60 15.62 18.52
N PHE A 87 9.12 14.95 17.50
CA PHE A 87 10.01 15.50 16.49
C PHE A 87 9.27 15.67 15.16
N VAL A 88 9.74 16.64 14.37
CA VAL A 88 9.27 16.93 13.00
C VAL A 88 10.46 17.31 12.15
N THR A 89 10.40 17.05 10.84
CA THR A 89 11.40 17.55 9.90
C THR A 89 10.98 18.91 9.37
N VAL A 90 11.80 19.94 9.54
CA VAL A 90 11.58 21.26 8.93
C VAL A 90 12.11 21.21 7.49
N ILE A 91 11.27 21.58 6.52
CA ILE A 91 11.62 21.57 5.10
C ILE A 91 11.69 22.96 4.47
N ASN A 92 11.16 23.99 5.15
CA ASN A 92 11.23 25.38 4.71
C ASN A 92 11.50 26.30 5.91
N THR A 93 12.16 27.44 5.66
CA THR A 93 12.45 28.44 6.68
C THR A 93 11.23 29.33 6.93
N ASP A 94 10.49 29.05 8.01
CA ASP A 94 9.40 29.88 8.51
C ASP A 94 9.12 29.54 10.00
N TYR A 95 8.14 30.20 10.62
CA TYR A 95 7.70 29.93 11.97
C TYR A 95 6.84 28.65 12.06
N ILE A 96 7.10 27.84 13.09
CA ILE A 96 6.17 26.77 13.49
C ILE A 96 5.04 27.40 14.33
N ASN A 97 3.81 27.27 13.85
CA ASN A 97 2.62 27.84 14.45
C ASN A 97 2.00 26.90 15.47
N PHE A 98 1.94 27.36 16.72
CA PHE A 98 1.10 26.79 17.78
C PHE A 98 0.00 27.80 18.14
N ASN A 99 -1.26 27.40 17.99
CA ASN A 99 -2.39 28.28 18.26
C ASN A 99 -3.54 27.58 19.01
N ASN A 100 -4.51 28.36 19.49
CA ASN A 100 -5.62 27.83 20.29
C ASN A 100 -6.59 26.95 19.49
N GLY A 101 -6.64 27.07 18.16
CA GLY A 101 -7.45 26.20 17.29
C GLY A 101 -6.99 24.74 17.30
N GLN A 102 -5.72 24.49 17.64
CA GLN A 102 -5.16 23.15 17.78
C GLN A 102 -5.49 22.50 19.14
N ARG A 103 -6.21 23.19 20.04
CA ARG A 103 -6.54 22.65 21.37
C ARG A 103 -7.88 21.93 21.33
N VAL A 104 -7.88 20.66 21.71
CA VAL A 104 -9.10 19.86 21.87
C VAL A 104 -9.32 19.52 23.34
N PHE A 105 -10.55 19.69 23.81
CA PHE A 105 -10.92 19.38 25.19
C PHE A 105 -11.17 17.88 25.36
N ALA A 106 -10.20 17.19 25.96
CA ALA A 106 -10.33 15.80 26.40
C ALA A 106 -10.28 15.75 27.94
N ARG A 107 -11.18 15.01 28.59
CA ARG A 107 -11.16 14.82 30.05
C ARG A 107 -10.21 13.68 30.41
N ASP A 108 -9.45 13.87 31.49
CA ASP A 108 -8.39 12.94 31.91
C ASP A 108 -8.85 11.65 32.63
N SER A 109 -10.14 11.38 32.76
CA SER A 109 -10.67 10.43 33.74
C SER A 109 -10.56 8.95 33.32
N ASN A 110 -9.50 8.28 33.82
CA ASN A 110 -9.53 7.02 34.61
C ASN A 110 -8.18 6.27 34.57
N GLY A 111 -7.15 6.76 35.26
CA GLY A 111 -5.94 5.94 35.55
C GLY A 111 -4.56 6.48 35.13
N GLY A 112 -4.34 7.80 35.15
CA GLY A 112 -3.00 8.38 34.93
C GLY A 112 -2.63 8.59 33.45
N SER A 113 -1.51 9.27 33.24
CA SER A 113 -0.98 9.69 31.93
C SER A 113 -0.56 8.49 31.06
N ILE A 114 -1.52 7.72 30.56
CA ILE A 114 -1.29 6.81 29.45
C ILE A 114 -1.19 7.69 28.22
N PHE A 115 0.04 7.99 27.80
CA PHE A 115 0.31 8.61 26.51
C PHE A 115 -0.37 7.74 25.43
N TYR A 116 -1.12 8.39 24.53
CA TYR A 116 -1.99 7.76 23.52
C TYR A 116 -3.24 7.05 24.07
N LYS A 117 -4.09 7.77 24.81
CA LYS A 117 -5.40 7.25 25.22
C LYS A 117 -6.24 6.78 24.02
N THR A 118 -6.51 5.48 23.96
CA THR A 118 -7.75 4.93 23.41
C THR A 118 -8.91 5.38 24.30
N THR A 119 -9.70 6.38 23.89
CA THR A 119 -10.92 6.74 24.62
C THR A 119 -12.17 6.21 23.94
N SER A 120 -12.98 5.53 24.74
CA SER A 120 -14.31 5.02 24.45
C SER A 120 -15.18 6.02 23.70
N LYS A 121 -15.89 5.49 22.68
CA LYS A 121 -16.92 6.10 21.82
C LYS A 121 -17.53 7.40 22.35
N LYS A 122 -17.01 8.54 21.89
CA LYS A 122 -17.85 9.68 21.52
C LYS A 122 -18.11 9.57 20.02
N THR A 123 -19.37 9.73 19.62
CA THR A 123 -19.81 9.83 18.23
C THR A 123 -19.08 11.00 17.55
N GLN A 124 -17.94 10.72 16.94
CA GLN A 124 -17.35 11.58 15.91
C GLN A 124 -18.29 11.54 14.71
N THR A 125 -18.77 12.70 14.28
CA THR A 125 -19.65 12.87 13.12
C THR A 125 -18.93 12.66 11.79
N ASN A 126 -17.61 12.49 11.78
CA ASN A 126 -16.82 12.11 10.61
C ASN A 126 -15.87 10.97 11.00
N SER A 127 -16.32 9.72 10.89
CA SER A 127 -15.42 8.57 10.98
C SER A 127 -14.55 8.55 9.74
N ASP A 128 -13.23 8.44 9.89
CA ASP A 128 -12.31 8.29 8.77
C ASP A 128 -12.70 7.05 7.94
N GLN A 129 -13.12 7.27 6.69
CA GLN A 129 -13.58 6.25 5.75
C GLN A 129 -12.46 5.70 4.86
N ARG A 130 -11.23 6.21 4.99
CA ARG A 130 -10.10 5.76 4.17
C ARG A 130 -9.75 4.31 4.51
N THR A 131 -9.34 3.56 3.48
CA THR A 131 -8.85 2.20 3.64
C THR A 131 -7.43 2.24 4.18
N LYS A 132 -7.15 1.50 5.26
CA LYS A 132 -5.85 1.45 5.92
C LYS A 132 -5.48 0.03 6.33
N LEU A 133 -4.21 -0.29 6.18
CA LEU A 133 -3.61 -1.57 6.49
C LEU A 133 -2.34 -1.33 7.32
N TRP A 134 -2.21 -2.06 8.41
CA TRP A 134 -1.00 -2.12 9.23
C TRP A 134 -0.38 -3.51 9.04
N PHE A 135 0.68 -3.57 8.24
CA PHE A 135 1.41 -4.81 7.99
C PHE A 135 2.41 -5.05 9.11
N SER A 136 2.46 -6.28 9.62
CA SER A 136 3.45 -6.71 10.59
C SER A 136 4.63 -7.40 9.92
N PHE A 137 5.83 -7.01 10.33
CA PHE A 137 7.08 -7.69 10.05
C PHE A 137 7.71 -8.10 11.38
N THR A 138 7.81 -9.40 11.64
CA THR A 138 8.39 -9.94 12.88
C THR A 138 9.69 -10.68 12.58
N GLU A 139 10.77 -10.28 13.24
CA GLU A 139 12.08 -10.93 13.11
C GLU A 139 12.21 -12.18 14.01
N PRO A 140 13.27 -13.01 13.85
CA PRO A 140 13.42 -14.27 14.59
C PRO A 140 13.39 -14.14 16.12
N LYS A 141 13.75 -12.97 16.67
CA LYS A 141 13.68 -12.73 18.12
C LYS A 141 12.32 -12.20 18.58
N ASN A 142 11.30 -12.18 17.73
CA ASN A 142 9.93 -11.71 18.01
C ASN A 142 9.79 -10.20 18.23
N ILE A 143 10.71 -9.40 17.71
CA ILE A 143 10.48 -7.95 17.55
C ILE A 143 9.62 -7.75 16.32
N THR A 144 8.57 -6.95 16.45
CA THR A 144 7.64 -6.62 15.38
C THR A 144 7.74 -5.15 15.02
N LYS A 145 7.92 -4.87 13.73
CA LYS A 145 7.74 -3.56 13.13
C LYS A 145 6.42 -3.51 12.39
N ILE A 146 5.72 -2.38 12.48
CA ILE A 146 4.48 -2.15 11.76
C ILE A 146 4.70 -1.15 10.63
N LEU A 147 4.27 -1.53 9.43
CA LEU A 147 4.27 -0.70 8.23
C LEU A 147 2.84 -0.28 7.89
N GLY A 148 2.64 1.01 7.67
CA GLY A 148 1.36 1.57 7.28
C GLY A 148 1.20 1.62 5.77
N LEU A 149 0.02 1.24 5.28
CA LEU A 149 -0.45 1.49 3.92
C LEU A 149 -1.86 2.08 3.98
N GLY A 150 -2.04 3.26 3.38
CA GLY A 150 -3.32 3.96 3.36
C GLY A 150 -3.74 4.38 1.96
N TYR A 151 -5.04 4.53 1.76
CA TYR A 151 -5.60 4.99 0.48
C TYR A 151 -6.40 6.29 0.64
N ASP A 152 -6.02 7.33 -0.09
CA ASP A 152 -6.65 8.65 -0.07
C ASP A 152 -6.73 9.27 -1.47
N ALA A 153 -7.91 9.18 -2.08
CA ALA A 153 -8.15 9.65 -3.45
C ALA A 153 -7.99 11.16 -3.65
N ASN A 154 -7.98 11.95 -2.56
CA ASN A 154 -7.95 13.41 -2.64
C ASN A 154 -6.54 13.98 -2.45
N HIS A 155 -5.68 13.28 -1.72
CA HIS A 155 -4.39 13.82 -1.28
C HIS A 155 -3.19 12.95 -1.63
N ALA A 156 -3.39 11.66 -1.92
CA ALA A 156 -2.30 10.75 -2.26
C ALA A 156 -2.16 10.55 -3.78
N THR A 157 -0.96 10.19 -4.20
CA THR A 157 -0.51 9.93 -5.56
C THR A 157 0.37 8.67 -5.57
N TYR A 158 0.93 8.32 -6.73
CA TYR A 158 1.97 7.28 -6.79
C TYR A 158 3.38 7.85 -6.53
N GLY A 159 3.49 9.15 -6.26
CA GLY A 159 4.72 9.82 -5.82
C GLY A 159 4.76 9.95 -4.30
N TYR A 160 5.79 10.64 -3.80
CA TYR A 160 5.89 10.93 -2.37
C TYR A 160 4.99 12.11 -2.00
N ASP A 161 4.01 11.86 -1.14
CA ASP A 161 3.00 12.81 -0.68
C ASP A 161 3.28 13.27 0.74
N LYS A 162 3.76 14.49 0.83
CA LYS A 162 4.07 15.16 2.09
C LYS A 162 2.88 15.16 3.05
N GLY A 163 3.10 14.71 4.28
CA GLY A 163 2.06 14.60 5.32
C GLY A 163 1.18 13.36 5.24
N PHE A 164 1.36 12.52 4.22
CA PHE A 164 0.61 11.28 3.98
C PHE A 164 1.53 10.06 3.91
N ASP A 165 2.72 10.22 3.33
CA ASP A 165 3.85 9.31 3.48
C ASP A 165 4.72 9.69 4.67
N ALA A 166 5.45 8.72 5.22
CA ALA A 166 6.41 8.93 6.29
C ALA A 166 7.69 8.14 6.06
N THR A 167 8.84 8.82 6.06
CA THR A 167 10.15 8.16 6.04
C THR A 167 10.41 7.43 7.35
N THR A 168 11.18 6.35 7.30
CA THR A 168 11.68 5.67 8.50
C THR A 168 12.60 6.63 9.28
N PHE A 169 12.36 6.79 10.58
CA PHE A 169 13.24 7.58 11.45
C PHE A 169 14.32 6.71 12.11
N ASP A 170 13.95 5.46 12.44
CA ASP A 170 14.86 4.45 12.96
C ASP A 170 15.45 3.59 11.85
N GLU A 171 16.64 3.04 12.11
CA GLU A 171 17.24 1.98 11.33
C GLU A 171 17.53 0.77 12.23
N PHE A 172 16.92 -0.36 11.91
CA PHE A 172 17.14 -1.60 12.67
C PHE A 172 18.12 -2.54 11.94
N ARG A 173 18.76 -3.46 12.67
CA ARG A 173 19.64 -4.47 12.04
C ARG A 173 18.85 -5.46 11.20
N ASN A 174 17.69 -5.89 11.70
CA ASN A 174 16.68 -6.55 10.89
C ASN A 174 15.54 -5.57 10.70
N ASP A 175 15.15 -5.32 9.47
CA ASP A 175 14.23 -4.23 9.17
C ASP A 175 13.40 -4.53 7.93
N ALA A 176 12.25 -3.89 7.84
CA ALA A 176 11.42 -3.86 6.65
C ALA A 176 10.88 -2.45 6.42
N TYR A 177 10.77 -2.05 5.15
CA TYR A 177 10.24 -0.75 4.76
C TYR A 177 9.79 -0.75 3.30
N TRP A 178 8.86 0.16 2.98
CA TRP A 178 8.49 0.44 1.60
C TRP A 178 9.60 1.23 0.92
N VAL A 179 9.71 1.09 -0.39
CA VAL A 179 10.63 1.90 -1.21
C VAL A 179 9.83 2.75 -2.18
N LEU A 180 10.01 4.06 -2.10
CA LEU A 180 9.39 5.02 -3.01
C LEU A 180 10.36 6.15 -3.33
N ASN A 181 10.75 6.27 -4.62
CA ASN A 181 11.65 7.33 -5.10
C ASN A 181 12.91 7.51 -4.22
N GLU A 182 13.65 6.42 -3.99
CA GLU A 182 14.86 6.37 -3.15
C GLU A 182 14.64 6.67 -1.65
N LYS A 183 13.39 6.77 -1.20
CA LYS A 183 13.04 6.91 0.22
C LYS A 183 12.57 5.58 0.81
N ASN A 184 13.04 5.31 2.02
CA ASN A 184 12.57 4.21 2.85
C ASN A 184 11.41 4.70 3.70
N LEU A 185 10.22 4.11 3.53
CA LEU A 185 9.01 4.57 4.20
C LEU A 185 8.50 3.57 5.24
N VAL A 186 7.99 4.11 6.35
CA VAL A 186 7.22 3.37 7.35
C VAL A 186 5.71 3.49 7.12
N ILE A 187 5.25 4.59 6.50
CA ILE A 187 3.87 4.78 6.04
C ILE A 187 3.92 5.15 4.57
N GLN A 188 3.14 4.43 3.75
CA GLN A 188 2.90 4.75 2.35
C GLN A 188 1.43 5.08 2.12
N ALA A 189 1.13 6.14 1.38
CA ALA A 189 -0.20 6.49 0.92
C ALA A 189 -0.31 6.32 -0.60
N LEU A 190 -1.49 5.88 -1.07
CA LEU A 190 -1.80 5.71 -2.49
C LEU A 190 -3.18 6.30 -2.82
N PRO A 191 -3.45 6.69 -4.08
CA PRO A 191 -4.72 7.32 -4.43
C PRO A 191 -5.92 6.36 -4.37
N SER A 192 -5.70 5.10 -4.74
CA SER A 192 -6.75 4.09 -4.84
C SER A 192 -6.16 2.68 -4.83
N ILE A 193 -6.95 1.70 -4.40
CA ILE A 193 -6.60 0.28 -4.57
C ILE A 193 -6.59 -0.05 -6.05
N ASN A 194 -5.50 -0.65 -6.52
CA ASN A 194 -5.39 -1.22 -7.86
C ASN A 194 -4.89 -2.67 -7.72
N LEU A 195 -5.61 -3.61 -8.33
CA LEU A 195 -5.31 -5.04 -8.18
C LEU A 195 -3.97 -5.43 -8.83
N GLU A 196 -3.56 -4.66 -9.82
CA GLU A 196 -2.28 -4.80 -10.51
C GLU A 196 -1.08 -4.22 -9.74
N ASP A 197 -1.32 -3.54 -8.61
CA ASP A 197 -0.24 -2.94 -7.85
C ASP A 197 0.67 -4.02 -7.26
N LYS A 198 1.98 -3.84 -7.50
CA LYS A 198 3.06 -4.60 -6.88
C LYS A 198 3.87 -3.67 -5.99
N LEU A 199 3.51 -3.64 -4.70
CA LEU A 199 4.13 -2.75 -3.72
C LEU A 199 5.40 -3.40 -3.17
N ALA A 200 6.56 -2.92 -3.62
CA ALA A 200 7.85 -3.49 -3.25
C ALA A 200 8.15 -3.30 -1.75
N LEU A 201 8.63 -4.36 -1.11
CA LEU A 201 9.06 -4.36 0.28
C LEU A 201 10.55 -4.73 0.33
N THR A 202 11.37 -3.83 0.87
CA THR A 202 12.76 -4.18 1.20
C THR A 202 12.79 -4.84 2.56
N VAL A 203 13.50 -5.98 2.64
CA VAL A 203 13.74 -6.70 3.90
C VAL A 203 15.23 -6.80 4.13
N LYS A 204 15.71 -6.22 5.23
CA LYS A 204 17.07 -6.40 5.74
C LYS A 204 17.02 -7.49 6.80
N ALA A 205 17.71 -8.60 6.58
CA ALA A 205 17.85 -9.67 7.54
C ALA A 205 19.33 -9.79 7.92
N THR A 206 19.75 -9.22 9.04
CA THR A 206 21.09 -9.46 9.59
C THR A 206 21.14 -10.84 10.25
N ASP A 207 20.11 -11.21 11.01
CA ASP A 207 19.99 -12.50 11.68
C ASP A 207 19.34 -13.54 10.74
N ALA A 208 19.98 -14.70 10.56
CA ALA A 208 19.34 -15.81 9.86
C ALA A 208 18.25 -16.44 10.75
N GLY A 209 17.12 -16.81 10.15
CA GLY A 209 16.01 -17.40 10.92
C GLY A 209 14.66 -17.29 10.21
N ILE A 210 13.59 -17.50 10.98
CA ILE A 210 12.22 -17.37 10.48
C ILE A 210 11.73 -15.95 10.72
N TYR A 211 11.38 -15.28 9.62
CA TYR A 211 10.71 -13.99 9.61
C TYR A 211 9.24 -14.18 9.34
N LYS A 212 8.40 -13.38 9.99
CA LYS A 212 6.94 -13.47 9.85
C LYS A 212 6.39 -12.19 9.24
N PHE A 213 5.44 -12.35 8.32
CA PHE A 213 4.75 -11.26 7.65
C PHE A 213 3.24 -11.44 7.79
N GLY A 214 2.52 -10.39 8.14
CA GLY A 214 1.08 -10.45 8.31
C GLY A 214 0.41 -9.10 8.29
N ILE A 215 -0.87 -9.08 8.65
CA ILE A 215 -1.66 -7.87 8.86
C ILE A 215 -2.01 -7.80 10.35
N ASP A 216 -1.47 -6.81 11.05
CA ASP A 216 -1.74 -6.54 12.47
C ASP A 216 -3.15 -5.96 12.65
N LYS A 217 -3.50 -5.01 11.78
CA LYS A 217 -4.78 -4.31 11.82
C LYS A 217 -5.20 -3.86 10.43
N SER A 218 -6.50 -3.79 10.20
CA SER A 218 -7.10 -3.19 9.02
C SER A 218 -8.25 -2.25 9.40
N GLN A 219 -8.54 -1.29 8.52
CA GLN A 219 -9.66 -0.37 8.64
C GLN A 219 -10.25 -0.10 7.26
N ASN A 220 -11.57 -0.22 7.11
CA ASN A 220 -12.30 0.01 5.85
C ASN A 220 -11.71 -0.74 4.64
N VAL A 221 -11.16 -1.94 4.86
CA VAL A 221 -10.66 -2.81 3.79
C VAL A 221 -11.83 -3.61 3.24
N PRO A 222 -12.07 -3.64 1.92
CA PRO A 222 -13.14 -4.46 1.34
C PRO A 222 -12.95 -5.95 1.66
N ASP A 223 -14.03 -6.62 2.06
CA ASP A 223 -13.98 -8.06 2.41
C ASP A 223 -13.51 -8.93 1.24
N ALA A 224 -13.81 -8.53 0.00
CA ALA A 224 -13.39 -9.21 -1.21
C ALA A 224 -11.94 -8.92 -1.65
N LEU A 225 -11.27 -7.92 -1.05
CA LEU A 225 -9.89 -7.60 -1.42
C LEU A 225 -8.95 -8.71 -0.91
N GLU A 226 -8.32 -9.43 -1.82
CA GLU A 226 -7.27 -10.38 -1.49
C GLU A 226 -5.95 -9.62 -1.27
N ILE A 227 -5.10 -10.12 -0.37
CA ILE A 227 -3.82 -9.47 -0.05
C ILE A 227 -2.79 -10.57 0.16
N TYR A 228 -1.77 -10.57 -0.68
CA TYR A 228 -0.70 -11.55 -0.65
C TYR A 228 0.65 -10.89 -0.43
N LEU A 229 1.53 -11.59 0.28
CA LEU A 229 2.96 -11.41 0.16
C LEU A 229 3.46 -12.29 -0.99
N LYS A 230 4.03 -11.68 -2.02
CA LYS A 230 4.69 -12.38 -3.11
C LYS A 230 6.18 -12.51 -2.81
N ASP A 231 6.71 -13.73 -2.92
CA ASP A 231 8.15 -14.02 -2.95
C ASP A 231 8.58 -14.28 -4.39
N ASP A 232 9.20 -13.29 -5.03
CA ASP A 232 9.67 -13.38 -6.43
C ASP A 232 10.82 -14.38 -6.61
N LEU A 233 11.51 -14.80 -5.55
CA LEU A 233 12.55 -15.83 -5.66
C LEU A 233 11.94 -17.22 -5.84
N THR A 234 10.83 -17.49 -5.14
CA THR A 234 10.17 -18.81 -5.14
C THR A 234 8.89 -18.85 -5.96
N GLU A 235 8.48 -17.70 -6.51
CA GLU A 235 7.21 -17.47 -7.20
C GLU A 235 5.97 -17.81 -6.35
N ARG A 236 6.11 -17.80 -5.02
CA ARG A 236 5.03 -18.13 -4.09
C ARG A 236 4.25 -16.89 -3.67
N TYR A 237 2.95 -17.09 -3.52
CA TYR A 237 2.01 -16.12 -2.98
C TYR A 237 1.53 -16.64 -1.63
N TYR A 238 1.74 -15.85 -0.59
CA TYR A 238 1.29 -16.14 0.77
C TYR A 238 0.08 -15.28 1.06
N ASP A 239 -1.09 -15.87 1.32
CA ASP A 239 -2.28 -15.13 1.75
C ASP A 239 -2.07 -14.62 3.17
N ILE A 240 -1.67 -13.34 3.26
CA ILE A 240 -1.38 -12.66 4.51
C ILE A 240 -2.62 -12.02 5.13
N LYS A 241 -3.76 -12.05 4.43
CA LYS A 241 -5.05 -11.65 4.98
C LYS A 241 -5.65 -12.76 5.84
N SER A 242 -5.48 -14.01 5.43
CA SER A 242 -6.01 -15.18 6.14
C SER A 242 -5.05 -15.76 7.18
N SER A 243 -3.74 -15.58 7.01
CA SER A 243 -2.73 -16.22 7.88
C SER A 243 -1.41 -15.45 7.91
N THR A 244 -0.55 -15.73 8.87
CA THR A 244 0.82 -15.16 8.89
C THR A 244 1.74 -15.98 7.99
N ALA A 245 2.48 -15.32 7.09
CA ALA A 245 3.50 -15.95 6.28
C ALA A 245 4.79 -16.12 7.08
N GLU A 246 5.33 -17.33 7.15
CA GLU A 246 6.61 -17.61 7.80
C GLU A 246 7.66 -17.97 6.74
N ILE A 247 8.75 -17.19 6.69
CA ILE A 247 9.78 -17.30 5.66
C ILE A 247 11.14 -17.45 6.33
N SER A 248 11.86 -18.52 6.00
CA SER A 248 13.25 -18.69 6.43
C SER A 248 14.17 -17.86 5.55
N LEU A 249 14.90 -16.92 6.16
CA LEU A 249 15.87 -16.05 5.49
C LEU A 249 17.28 -16.33 6.02
N SER A 250 18.25 -16.33 5.10
CA SER A 250 19.66 -16.18 5.45
C SER A 250 19.99 -14.70 5.65
N SER A 251 21.16 -14.41 6.23
CA SER A 251 21.64 -13.04 6.35
C SER A 251 21.78 -12.39 4.96
N GLY A 252 21.21 -11.19 4.77
CA GLY A 252 21.22 -10.48 3.50
C GLY A 252 20.28 -9.28 3.45
N LEU A 253 20.41 -8.49 2.38
CA LEU A 253 19.50 -7.41 2.02
C LEU A 253 18.67 -7.86 0.80
N TYR A 254 17.34 -7.84 0.94
CA TYR A 254 16.39 -8.32 -0.05
C TYR A 254 15.52 -7.16 -0.54
N GLU A 255 16.00 -6.43 -1.56
CA GLU A 255 15.32 -5.23 -2.09
C GLU A 255 14.24 -5.55 -3.12
N ASN A 256 14.38 -6.67 -3.85
CA ASN A 256 13.54 -7.01 -5.01
C ASN A 256 12.90 -8.41 -4.90
N ARG A 257 12.82 -8.95 -3.68
CA ARG A 257 12.31 -10.31 -3.45
C ARG A 257 10.85 -10.31 -2.99
N PHE A 258 10.47 -9.34 -2.17
CA PHE A 258 9.17 -9.32 -1.53
C PHE A 258 8.31 -8.18 -2.02
N SER A 259 7.02 -8.45 -2.21
CA SER A 259 6.06 -7.40 -2.55
C SER A 259 4.69 -7.73 -1.99
N ILE A 260 3.92 -6.71 -1.64
CA ILE A 260 2.49 -6.86 -1.41
C ILE A 260 1.76 -6.74 -2.74
N VAL A 261 0.88 -7.70 -3.02
CA VAL A 261 0.06 -7.76 -4.24
C VAL A 261 -1.37 -8.11 -3.87
N PHE A 262 -2.32 -7.79 -4.74
CA PHE A 262 -3.75 -7.93 -4.46
C PHE A 262 -4.44 -9.02 -5.32
N GLN A 263 -3.63 -9.83 -6.00
CA GLN A 263 -4.08 -10.96 -6.82
C GLN A 263 -2.98 -12.04 -6.91
N ASP A 264 -3.39 -13.29 -7.11
CA ASP A 264 -2.47 -14.41 -7.31
C ASP A 264 -2.18 -14.68 -8.81
N ALA A 265 -1.17 -15.53 -9.07
CA ALA A 265 -0.81 -15.89 -10.44
C ALA A 265 -1.89 -16.68 -11.20
N LYS A 266 -2.81 -17.37 -10.51
CA LYS A 266 -3.86 -18.18 -11.15
C LYS A 266 -4.95 -17.29 -11.73
N THR A 267 -5.32 -16.22 -11.02
CA THR A 267 -6.28 -15.23 -11.52
C THR A 267 -5.74 -14.56 -12.78
N LEU A 268 -4.47 -14.12 -12.77
CA LEU A 268 -3.81 -13.53 -13.94
C LEU A 268 -3.77 -14.49 -15.14
N SER A 269 -3.38 -15.75 -14.90
CA SER A 269 -3.31 -16.78 -15.95
C SER A 269 -4.67 -17.11 -16.56
N ASN A 270 -5.73 -17.19 -15.75
CA ASN A 270 -7.08 -17.45 -16.24
C ASN A 270 -7.65 -16.29 -17.07
N GLU A 271 -7.36 -15.04 -16.67
CA GLU A 271 -7.77 -13.84 -17.41
C GLU A 271 -7.04 -13.73 -18.76
N ASP A 272 -5.73 -13.96 -18.78
CA ASP A 272 -4.93 -13.98 -20.01
C ASP A 272 -5.40 -15.06 -20.99
N GLU A 273 -5.73 -16.27 -20.53
CA GLU A 273 -6.30 -17.33 -21.35
C GLU A 273 -7.67 -16.93 -21.93
N ALA A 274 -8.54 -16.30 -21.13
CA ALA A 274 -9.84 -15.82 -21.60
C ALA A 274 -9.69 -14.76 -22.69
N PHE A 275 -8.83 -13.76 -22.50
CA PHE A 275 -8.54 -12.71 -23.48
C PHE A 275 -7.89 -13.27 -24.75
N ASN A 276 -6.93 -14.20 -24.60
CA ASN A 276 -6.30 -14.89 -25.72
C ASN A 276 -7.26 -15.80 -26.49
N SER A 277 -8.38 -16.22 -25.88
CA SER A 277 -9.41 -17.01 -26.55
C SER A 277 -10.40 -16.21 -27.43
N ILE A 278 -10.43 -14.87 -27.32
CA ILE A 278 -11.28 -14.02 -28.16
C ILE A 278 -10.95 -14.22 -29.64
N SER A 279 -11.95 -14.56 -30.44
CA SER A 279 -11.80 -14.79 -31.88
C SER A 279 -12.89 -14.07 -32.65
N VAL A 280 -12.77 -14.01 -33.97
CA VAL A 280 -13.80 -13.41 -34.82
C VAL A 280 -14.27 -14.39 -35.89
N SER A 281 -15.56 -14.32 -36.22
CA SER A 281 -16.16 -15.07 -37.31
C SER A 281 -16.95 -14.14 -38.21
N TYR A 282 -16.75 -14.27 -39.52
CA TYR A 282 -17.49 -13.49 -40.52
C TYR A 282 -18.70 -14.26 -41.01
N ASN A 283 -19.88 -13.63 -41.01
CA ASN A 283 -21.11 -14.17 -41.59
C ASN A 283 -21.37 -13.52 -42.95
N LYS A 284 -21.24 -14.30 -44.02
CA LYS A 284 -21.44 -13.84 -45.40
C LYS A 284 -22.88 -13.40 -45.70
N THR A 285 -23.87 -14.07 -45.13
CA THR A 285 -25.29 -13.78 -45.39
C THR A 285 -25.67 -12.41 -44.84
N ASN A 286 -25.25 -12.11 -43.62
CA ASN A 286 -25.60 -10.88 -42.92
C ASN A 286 -24.54 -9.77 -43.08
N LYS A 287 -23.40 -10.11 -43.69
CA LYS A 287 -22.21 -9.27 -43.83
C LYS A 287 -21.68 -8.72 -42.49
N THR A 288 -21.87 -9.47 -41.41
CA THR A 288 -21.45 -9.08 -40.06
C THR A 288 -20.20 -9.83 -39.61
N LEU A 289 -19.35 -9.16 -38.85
CA LEU A 289 -18.26 -9.76 -38.08
C LEU A 289 -18.71 -9.93 -36.64
N THR A 290 -18.69 -11.17 -36.15
CA THR A 290 -19.02 -11.49 -34.76
C THR A 290 -17.74 -11.69 -33.96
N LEU A 291 -17.63 -10.97 -32.85
CA LEU A 291 -16.63 -11.23 -31.82
C LEU A 291 -17.12 -12.37 -30.92
N ASN A 292 -16.35 -13.44 -30.84
CA ASN A 292 -16.65 -14.64 -30.09
C ASN A 292 -15.89 -14.65 -28.76
N ARG A 293 -16.49 -15.30 -27.75
CA ARG A 293 -15.89 -15.49 -26.41
C ARG A 293 -15.58 -14.18 -25.69
N ILE A 294 -16.41 -13.15 -25.91
CA ILE A 294 -16.45 -11.93 -25.12
C ILE A 294 -17.59 -12.05 -24.12
N THR A 295 -17.27 -11.93 -22.84
CA THR A 295 -18.22 -12.06 -21.72
C THR A 295 -18.76 -10.71 -21.26
N ASP A 296 -17.97 -9.64 -21.36
CA ASP A 296 -18.40 -8.27 -21.08
C ASP A 296 -17.99 -7.33 -22.22
N LEU A 297 -18.98 -6.70 -22.88
CA LEU A 297 -18.73 -5.74 -23.95
C LEU A 297 -18.29 -4.37 -23.42
N LYS A 298 -18.59 -4.05 -22.16
CA LYS A 298 -18.22 -2.77 -21.54
C LYS A 298 -16.72 -2.68 -21.24
N SER A 299 -16.04 -3.82 -21.16
CA SER A 299 -14.59 -3.85 -21.00
C SER A 299 -13.84 -3.38 -22.24
N ILE A 300 -14.48 -3.26 -23.42
CA ILE A 300 -13.80 -2.85 -24.65
C ILE A 300 -13.57 -1.34 -24.68
N LYS A 301 -12.31 -0.91 -24.52
CA LYS A 301 -11.87 0.49 -24.66
C LYS A 301 -11.75 0.94 -26.10
N SER A 302 -11.33 0.06 -27.00
CA SER A 302 -11.29 0.38 -28.43
C SER A 302 -11.27 -0.84 -29.32
N LEU A 303 -11.97 -0.74 -30.46
CA LEU A 303 -11.92 -1.69 -31.56
C LEU A 303 -11.61 -0.94 -32.85
N LYS A 304 -10.59 -1.39 -33.58
CA LYS A 304 -10.16 -0.78 -34.84
C LYS A 304 -10.06 -1.86 -35.91
N ILE A 305 -10.50 -1.55 -37.13
CA ILE A 305 -10.34 -2.45 -38.29
C ILE A 305 -9.45 -1.76 -39.31
N TYR A 306 -8.46 -2.50 -39.81
CA TYR A 306 -7.50 -2.07 -40.82
C TYR A 306 -7.54 -2.98 -42.04
N ASP A 307 -7.27 -2.43 -43.22
CA ASP A 307 -6.93 -3.23 -44.39
C ASP A 307 -5.49 -3.75 -44.34
N THR A 308 -5.09 -4.54 -45.35
CA THR A 308 -3.75 -5.11 -45.46
C THR A 308 -2.64 -4.08 -45.68
N MET A 309 -2.98 -2.85 -46.09
CA MET A 309 -2.04 -1.75 -46.22
C MET A 309 -1.94 -0.91 -44.95
N GLY A 310 -2.64 -1.30 -43.87
CA GLY A 310 -2.65 -0.58 -42.60
C GLY A 310 -3.54 0.65 -42.58
N LYS A 311 -4.37 0.88 -43.60
CA LYS A 311 -5.35 1.96 -43.59
C LYS A 311 -6.47 1.59 -42.63
N ARG A 312 -6.76 2.49 -41.68
CA ARG A 312 -7.86 2.33 -40.73
C ARG A 312 -9.20 2.57 -41.42
N LEU A 313 -10.08 1.58 -41.36
CA LEU A 313 -11.41 1.60 -41.97
C LEU A 313 -12.53 1.80 -40.95
N LEU A 314 -12.34 1.32 -39.72
CA LEU A 314 -13.28 1.51 -38.60
C LEU A 314 -12.54 1.81 -37.30
N SER A 315 -13.15 2.62 -36.45
CA SER A 315 -12.70 2.85 -35.08
C SER A 315 -13.91 3.06 -34.17
N LEU A 316 -14.11 2.15 -33.22
CA LEU A 316 -15.16 2.20 -32.20
C LEU A 316 -14.50 2.36 -30.83
N LYS A 317 -15.06 3.21 -29.97
CA LYS A 317 -14.57 3.44 -28.60
C LYS A 317 -15.31 2.60 -27.56
N SER A 318 -16.42 1.99 -27.95
CA SER A 318 -17.25 1.09 -27.15
C SER A 318 -18.09 0.23 -28.10
N LEU A 319 -18.65 -0.86 -27.59
CA LEU A 319 -19.54 -1.75 -28.34
C LEU A 319 -20.83 -1.96 -27.56
N GLU A 320 -21.96 -1.76 -28.23
CA GLU A 320 -23.29 -2.13 -27.71
C GLU A 320 -23.68 -3.56 -28.09
N SER A 321 -23.01 -4.13 -29.10
CA SER A 321 -23.21 -5.48 -29.60
C SER A 321 -21.87 -6.14 -29.90
N ASN A 322 -21.80 -7.47 -29.78
CA ASN A 322 -20.65 -8.26 -30.20
C ASN A 322 -20.60 -8.46 -31.73
N THR A 323 -21.50 -7.84 -32.48
CA THR A 323 -21.54 -7.91 -33.95
C THR A 323 -21.26 -6.54 -34.57
N ILE A 324 -20.52 -6.55 -35.68
CA ILE A 324 -20.12 -5.35 -36.40
C ILE A 324 -20.55 -5.50 -37.86
N ASP A 325 -21.33 -4.55 -38.36
CA ASP A 325 -21.72 -4.52 -39.77
C ASP A 325 -20.53 -4.13 -40.65
N LEU A 326 -20.18 -5.01 -41.60
CA LEU A 326 -19.14 -4.81 -42.59
C LEU A 326 -19.70 -4.66 -44.01
N SER A 327 -20.99 -4.35 -44.17
CA SER A 327 -21.64 -4.23 -45.47
C SER A 327 -20.99 -3.19 -46.40
N SER A 328 -20.36 -2.16 -45.83
CA SER A 328 -19.65 -1.09 -46.56
C SER A 328 -18.22 -1.46 -46.96
N PHE A 329 -17.70 -2.60 -46.49
CA PHE A 329 -16.34 -3.05 -46.78
C PHE A 329 -16.34 -3.90 -48.05
N SER A 330 -15.27 -3.80 -48.85
CA SER A 330 -15.02 -4.72 -49.97
C SER A 330 -14.72 -6.13 -49.47
N ASP A 331 -14.67 -7.12 -50.37
CA ASP A 331 -14.17 -8.45 -50.01
C ASP A 331 -12.65 -8.41 -49.92
N GLY A 332 -12.07 -9.09 -48.94
CA GLY A 332 -10.65 -8.98 -48.65
C GLY A 332 -10.23 -9.45 -47.27
N ILE A 333 -8.94 -9.29 -46.99
CA ILE A 333 -8.34 -9.63 -45.70
C ILE A 333 -8.27 -8.36 -44.85
N TYR A 334 -8.62 -8.48 -43.58
CA TYR A 334 -8.65 -7.39 -42.63
C TYR A 334 -7.97 -7.78 -41.32
N VAL A 335 -7.53 -6.77 -40.57
CA VAL A 335 -6.99 -6.91 -39.22
C VAL A 335 -7.88 -6.15 -38.25
N LEU A 336 -8.39 -6.85 -37.24
CA LEU A 336 -9.08 -6.25 -36.10
C LEU A 336 -8.07 -6.07 -34.96
N SER A 337 -7.90 -4.86 -34.46
CA SER A 337 -7.19 -4.57 -33.20
C SER A 337 -8.22 -4.31 -32.12
N LEU A 338 -8.06 -4.97 -30.98
CA LEU A 338 -8.92 -4.92 -29.81
C LEU A 338 -8.11 -4.49 -28.58
N LYS A 339 -8.62 -3.50 -27.84
CA LYS A 339 -8.09 -3.07 -26.54
C LYS A 339 -9.20 -3.11 -25.50
N THR A 340 -8.91 -3.70 -24.35
CA THR A 340 -9.85 -3.82 -23.23
C THR A 340 -9.38 -3.01 -22.01
N THR A 341 -10.21 -2.94 -20.97
CA THR A 341 -9.96 -2.19 -19.73
C THR A 341 -8.96 -2.89 -18.82
N ASP A 342 -9.02 -4.21 -18.82
CA ASP A 342 -8.30 -5.19 -18.00
C ASP A 342 -6.90 -5.53 -18.54
N HIS A 343 -6.65 -5.38 -19.84
CA HIS A 343 -5.34 -5.68 -20.43
C HIS A 343 -4.63 -4.44 -21.00
N ALA A 344 -3.34 -4.30 -20.69
CA ALA A 344 -2.51 -3.22 -21.22
C ALA A 344 -2.23 -3.38 -22.73
N SER A 345 -2.13 -4.63 -23.20
CA SER A 345 -1.78 -5.01 -24.57
C SER A 345 -2.96 -4.98 -25.54
N GLU A 346 -2.73 -4.59 -26.81
CA GLU A 346 -3.73 -4.72 -27.88
C GLU A 346 -3.67 -6.12 -28.51
N LYS A 347 -4.83 -6.74 -28.72
CA LYS A 347 -4.95 -8.02 -29.45
C LYS A 347 -5.25 -7.76 -30.93
N SER A 348 -4.47 -8.37 -31.82
CA SER A 348 -4.70 -8.30 -33.27
C SER A 348 -5.21 -9.62 -33.82
N ILE A 349 -6.33 -9.59 -34.56
CA ILE A 349 -6.99 -10.77 -35.13
C ILE A 349 -7.15 -10.55 -36.64
N LYS A 350 -6.55 -11.43 -37.45
CA LYS A 350 -6.73 -11.44 -38.90
C LYS A 350 -8.00 -12.21 -39.26
N TYR A 351 -8.78 -11.68 -40.20
CA TYR A 351 -9.97 -12.36 -40.72
C TYR A 351 -10.18 -12.06 -42.20
N ILE A 352 -10.97 -12.91 -42.85
CA ILE A 352 -11.31 -12.80 -44.27
C ILE A 352 -12.80 -12.50 -44.39
N LYS A 353 -13.12 -11.47 -45.18
CA LYS A 353 -14.47 -11.18 -45.65
C LYS A 353 -14.58 -11.60 -47.11
N TYR A 354 -15.58 -12.43 -47.45
CA TYR A 354 -15.72 -13.09 -48.75
C TYR A 354 -17.17 -13.38 -49.16
#